data_AF-A0AAD1W9Y9-F1
#
_entry.id   AF-A0AAD1W9Y9-F1
#
_cell.length_a   1.000
_cell.length_b   1.000
_cell.length_c   1.000
_cell.angle_alpha   90.00
_cell.angle_beta   90.00
_cell.angle_gamma   90.00
#
_symmetry.space_group_name_H-M   'P 1'
#
loop_
_entity.id
_entity.type
_entity.pdbx_description
1 polymer ?
#
loop_
_entity_poly.entity_id
_entity_poly.type
_entity_poly.pdbx_seq_one_letter_code
_entity_poly.pdbx_strand_id
1 'polypeptide(L)'
;ELPDVQAGFRRRRGTRDQIANVRWIIEKAREFQKNIYFCFIDYSKAFDCVDHNNMRKVLKEMGVPDNLIRLLKNLYVDQEAT
;
A
#
# COMPACT_ATOMS: atom_id res chain seq x y z
N GLU A 1 8.35 10.20 -3.76
CA GLU A 1 8.78 8.80 -3.91
C GLU A 1 8.02 7.90 -2.93
N LEU A 2 7.86 6.61 -3.23
CA LEU A 2 7.17 5.68 -2.31
C LEU A 2 8.05 5.34 -1.09
N PRO A 3 7.47 5.23 0.13
CA PRO A 3 8.23 4.91 1.33
C PRO A 3 8.99 3.58 1.23
N ASP A 4 10.16 3.51 1.87
CA ASP A 4 10.98 2.30 1.88
C ASP A 4 10.36 1.13 2.64
N VAL A 5 9.37 1.38 3.49
CA VAL A 5 8.63 0.32 4.16
C VAL A 5 7.61 -0.36 3.25
N GLN A 6 7.21 0.28 2.14
CA GLN A 6 6.29 -0.33 1.19
C GLN A 6 7.00 -1.43 0.39
N ALA A 7 6.51 -2.67 0.50
CA ALA A 7 6.97 -3.80 -0.29
C ALA A 7 6.02 -4.16 -1.43
N GLY A 8 4.71 -4.03 -1.21
CA GLY A 8 3.68 -4.33 -2.21
C GLY A 8 3.81 -3.44 -3.45
N PHE A 9 3.62 -4.04 -4.62
CA PHE A 9 3.70 -3.38 -5.94
C PHE A 9 5.03 -2.68 -6.23
N ARG A 10 6.13 -3.03 -5.54
CA ARG A 10 7.48 -2.52 -5.81
C ARG A 10 8.38 -3.61 -6.40
N ARG A 11 9.08 -3.27 -7.47
CA ARG A 11 10.03 -4.16 -8.13
C ARG A 11 11.12 -4.61 -7.14
N ARG A 12 11.41 -5.92 -7.10
CA ARG A 12 12.41 -6.57 -6.23
C ARG A 12 12.11 -6.50 -4.72
N ARG A 13 10.89 -6.15 -4.32
CA ARG A 13 10.46 -6.24 -2.92
C ARG A 13 9.29 -7.21 -2.82
N GLY A 14 9.22 -7.94 -1.71
CA GLY A 14 8.15 -8.91 -1.55
C GLY A 14 7.87 -9.26 -0.09
N THR A 15 6.87 -10.12 0.10
CA THR A 15 6.40 -10.55 1.41
C THR A 15 7.48 -11.29 2.21
N ARG A 16 8.44 -11.94 1.53
CA ARG A 16 9.55 -12.66 2.17
C ARG A 16 10.38 -11.75 3.08
N ASP A 17 10.68 -10.53 2.62
CA ASP A 17 11.46 -9.57 3.40
C ASP A 17 10.70 -9.10 4.63
N GLN A 18 9.39 -8.87 4.49
CA GLN A 18 8.54 -8.44 5.61
C GLN A 18 8.33 -9.55 6.64
N ILE A 19 8.20 -10.81 6.22
CA ILE A 19 8.15 -11.96 7.14
C ILE A 19 9.47 -12.08 7.91
N ALA A 20 10.61 -11.91 7.23
CA ALA A 20 11.92 -11.92 7.89
C ALA A 20 12.04 -10.80 8.93
N ASN A 21 11.60 -9.59 8.60
CA ASN A 21 11.58 -8.45 9.54
C ASN A 21 10.74 -8.75 10.79
N VAL A 22 9.52 -9.25 10.63
CA VAL A 22 8.65 -9.61 11.77
C VAL A 22 9.31 -10.68 12.64
N ARG A 23 9.92 -11.70 12.01
CA ARG A 23 10.63 -12.76 12.73
C ARG A 23 11.80 -12.20 13.55
N TRP A 24 12.62 -11.34 12.97
CA TRP A 24 13.74 -10.72 13.68
C TRP A 24 13.28 -9.84 14.84
N ILE A 25 12.17 -9.10 14.70
CA ILE A 25 11.59 -8.31 15.79
C ILE A 25 11.15 -9.22 16.95
N ILE A 26 10.50 -10.35 16.64
CA ILE A 26 10.10 -11.34 17.66
C ILE A 26 11.32 -11.93 18.37
N GLU A 27 12.34 -12.34 17.61
CA GLU A 27 13.57 -12.92 18.15
C GLU A 27 14.29 -11.92 19.06
N LYS A 28 14.41 -10.65 18.64
CA LYS A 28 15.02 -9.58 19.44
C LYS A 28 14.21 -9.25 20.69
N ALA A 29 12.88 -9.17 20.60
CA ALA A 29 12.04 -8.93 21.77
C ALA A 29 12.19 -10.04 22.83
N ARG A 30 12.30 -11.31 22.40
CA ARG A 30 12.57 -12.45 23.29
C ARG A 30 13.94 -12.37 23.93
N GLU A 31 14.98 -12.02 23.17
CA GLU A 31 16.36 -11.85 23.67
C GLU A 31 16.41 -10.85 24.83
N PHE A 32 15.70 -9.72 24.72
CA PHE A 32 15.70 -8.67 25.73
C PHE A 32 14.51 -8.73 26.71
N GLN A 33 13.76 -9.84 26.73
CA GLN A 33 12.59 -10.04 27.61
C GLN A 33 11.59 -8.88 27.56
N LYS A 34 11.33 -8.37 26.35
CA LYS A 34 10.36 -7.30 26.09
C LYS A 34 9.05 -7.88 25.57
N ASN A 35 7.94 -7.43 26.16
CA ASN A 35 6.62 -7.70 25.64
C ASN A 35 6.34 -6.81 24.43
N ILE A 36 5.93 -7.41 23.32
CA ILE A 36 5.56 -6.70 22.08
C ILE A 36 4.19 -7.18 21.62
N TYR A 37 3.49 -6.32 20.87
CA TYR A 37 2.20 -6.61 20.27
C TYR A 37 2.25 -6.29 18.78
N PHE A 38 1.65 -7.15 17.96
CA PHE A 38 1.48 -6.89 16.53
C PHE A 38 0.01 -6.59 16.25
N CYS A 39 -0.23 -5.53 15.46
CA CYS A 39 -1.55 -5.22 14.92
C CYS A 39 -1.45 -5.32 13.39
N PHE A 40 -2.23 -6.25 12.82
CA PHE A 40 -2.35 -6.41 11.38
C PHE A 40 -3.66 -5.76 10.92
N ILE A 41 -3.55 -4.80 10.00
CA ILE A 41 -4.69 -4.08 9.43
C ILE A 41 -4.85 -4.55 7.99
N ASP A 42 -6.06 -4.96 7.64
CA ASP A 42 -6.46 -5.31 6.28
C ASP A 42 -7.69 -4.51 5.87
N TYR A 43 -7.70 -4.05 4.62
CA TYR A 43 -8.82 -3.27 4.09
C TYR A 43 -9.76 -4.19 3.31
N SER A 44 -11.02 -4.25 3.74
CA SER A 44 -12.05 -4.94 2.98
C SER A 44 -12.23 -4.28 1.62
N LYS A 45 -12.20 -5.08 0.54
CA LYS A 45 -12.37 -4.61 -0.84
C LYS A 45 -11.52 -3.38 -1.18
N ALA A 46 -10.23 -3.45 -0.87
CA ALA A 46 -9.30 -2.31 -0.91
C ALA A 46 -9.24 -1.56 -2.25
N PHE A 47 -9.62 -2.18 -3.38
CA PHE A 47 -9.69 -1.51 -4.68
C PHE A 47 -11.07 -0.94 -4.97
N ASP A 48 -12.15 -1.65 -4.59
CA ASP A 48 -13.53 -1.22 -4.84
C ASP A 48 -13.93 -0.04 -3.94
N CYS A 49 -13.35 0.05 -2.74
CA CYS A 49 -13.67 1.09 -1.76
C CYS A 49 -12.87 2.39 -1.94
N VAL A 50 -12.05 2.52 -2.97
CA VAL A 50 -11.25 3.73 -3.18
C VAL A 50 -12.08 4.85 -3.78
N ASP A 51 -12.13 6.00 -3.10
CA ASP A 51 -12.70 7.22 -3.66
C ASP A 51 -11.84 7.73 -4.83
N HIS A 52 -12.39 7.64 -6.05
CA HIS A 52 -11.72 8.08 -7.28
C HIS A 52 -11.38 9.57 -7.32
N ASN A 53 -12.12 10.44 -6.62
CA ASN A 53 -11.78 11.86 -6.52
C ASN A 53 -10.54 12.06 -5.65
N ASN A 54 -10.46 11.35 -4.52
CA ASN A 54 -9.26 11.39 -3.68
C ASN A 54 -8.05 10.75 -4.38
N MET A 55 -8.24 9.64 -5.10
CA MET A 55 -7.20 9.03 -5.92
C MET A 55 -6.60 10.04 -6.93
N ARG A 56 -7.44 10.79 -7.64
CA ARG A 56 -6.98 11.82 -8.60
C ARG A 56 -6.17 12.93 -7.93
N LYS A 57 -6.58 13.39 -6.74
CA LYS A 57 -5.83 14.39 -5.96
C LYS A 57 -4.45 13.87 -5.60
N VAL A 58 -4.37 12.65 -5.06
CA VAL A 58 -3.09 12.01 -4.68
C VAL A 58 -2.17 11.84 -5.89
N LEU A 59 -2.69 11.39 -7.04
CA LEU A 59 -1.89 11.26 -8.27
C LEU A 59 -1.30 12.61 -8.70
N LYS A 60 -2.06 13.70 -8.58
CA LYS A 60 -1.59 15.05 -8.89
C LYS A 60 -0.50 15.52 -7.92
N GLU A 61 -0.69 15.28 -6.63
CA GLU A 61 0.32 15.58 -5.59
C GLU A 61 1.61 14.78 -5.77
N MET A 62 1.50 13.54 -6.29
CA MET A 62 2.64 12.69 -6.64
C MET A 62 3.35 13.12 -7.94
N GLY A 63 2.86 14.16 -8.63
CA GLY A 63 3.47 14.69 -9.85
C GLY A 63 3.14 13.90 -11.11
N VAL A 64 2.08 13.09 -11.11
CA VAL A 64 1.62 12.38 -12.31
C VAL A 64 1.06 13.41 -13.31
N PRO A 65 1.48 13.38 -14.59
CA PRO A 65 0.98 14.30 -15.62
C PRO A 65 -0.54 14.28 -15.78
N ASP A 66 -1.15 15.45 -15.95
CA ASP A 66 -2.62 15.62 -16.05
C ASP A 66 -3.24 14.81 -17.19
N ASN A 67 -2.52 14.60 -18.30
CA ASN A 67 -3.00 13.78 -19.42
C ASN A 67 -3.17 12.30 -19.02
N LEU A 68 -2.28 11.76 -18.17
CA LEU A 68 -2.40 10.40 -17.65
C LEU A 68 -3.51 10.30 -16.59
N ILE A 69 -3.65 11.31 -15.73
CA ILE A 69 -4.76 11.36 -14.76
C ILE A 69 -6.12 11.39 -15.50
N ARG A 70 -6.21 12.14 -16.61
CA ARG A 70 -7.41 12.18 -17.45
C ARG A 70 -7.69 10.83 -18.12
N LEU A 71 -6.66 10.15 -18.61
CA LEU A 71 -6.78 8.80 -19.17
C LEU A 71 -7.35 7.83 -18.12
N LEU A 72 -6.77 7.84 -16.91
CA LEU A 72 -7.25 7.00 -15.79
C LEU A 72 -8.69 7.35 -15.41
N LYS A 73 -9.03 8.65 -15.36
CA LYS A 73 -10.42 9.08 -15.14
C LYS A 73 -11.36 8.44 -16.16
N ASN A 74 -11.03 8.52 -17.45
CA ASN A 74 -11.89 7.98 -18.51
C ASN A 74 -11.99 6.45 -18.46
N LEU A 75 -10.96 5.76 -17.98
CA LEU A 75 -10.99 4.30 -17.78
C LEU A 75 -12.07 3.89 -16.75
N TYR A 76 -12.23 4.69 -15.69
CA TYR A 76 -13.17 4.41 -14.60
C TYR A 76 -14.53 5.10 -14.78
N VAL A 77 -14.70 5.96 -15.78
CA VAL A 77 -16.02 6.55 -16.10
C VAL A 77 -16.89 5.43 -16.68
N ASP A 78 -18.09 5.27 -16.13
CA ASP A 78 -19.10 4.28 -16.53
C ASP A 78 -18.70 2.81 -16.30
N GLN A 79 -17.70 2.55 -15.44
CA GLN A 79 -17.42 1.20 -14.93
C GLN A 79 -18.33 0.89 -13.74
N GLU A 80 -19.13 -0.16 -13.86
CA GLU A 80 -19.83 -0.78 -12.73
C GLU A 80 -18.99 -1.94 -12.19
N ALA A 81 -18.67 -1.93 -10.89
CA ALA A 81 -18.04 -3.08 -10.24
C ALA A 81 -19.04 -4.25 -10.22
N THR A 82 -18.67 -5.37 -10.83
CA THR A 82 -19.48 -6.61 -10.83
C THR A 82 -19.29 -7.39 -9.53
#